data_AF-A0A0H3J854-F1
#
_entry.id   AF-A0A0H3J854-F1
#
_cell.length_a   1.000
_cell.length_b   1.000
_cell.length_c   1.000
_cell.angle_alpha   90.00
_cell.angle_beta   90.00
_cell.angle_gamma   90.00
#
_symmetry.space_group_name_H-M   'P 1'
#
loop_
_entity.id
_entity.type
_entity.pdbx_description
1 polymer ?
#
loop_
_entity_poly.entity_id
_entity_poly.type
_entity_poly.pdbx_seq_one_letter_code
_entity_poly.pdbx_strand_id
1 'polypeptide(L)'
;MNTTEIPLKKVTVAQVVKAHYRGLRTKINGVNFIGTEYLFLKEVFATKGFKNRINKLSEIKEIKENTFEHLKDSDQYKCSDDGVKYQLLAKDSIIVLNTKIGDIGINYNYYSYFKKLGTELRFTSNTTPIGIFKDDEFIGVVLPIRIKKDFTY
;
A
#
# COMPACT_ATOMS: atom_id res chain seq x y z
N MET A 1 -25.79 9.97 5.21
CA MET A 1 -25.00 9.01 5.99
C MET A 1 -23.70 9.72 6.34
N ASN A 2 -23.34 9.83 7.62
CA ASN A 2 -22.03 10.38 7.98
C ASN A 2 -20.96 9.35 7.58
N THR A 3 -20.26 9.62 6.49
CA THR A 3 -19.01 8.96 6.15
C THR A 3 -18.02 9.28 7.27
N THR A 4 -17.74 8.31 8.14
CA THR A 4 -16.68 8.47 9.15
C THR A 4 -15.36 8.50 8.38
N GLU A 5 -14.86 9.69 8.10
CA GLU A 5 -13.58 9.88 7.43
C GLU A 5 -12.47 9.24 8.26
N ILE A 6 -11.66 8.40 7.62
CA ILE A 6 -10.55 7.73 8.30
C ILE A 6 -9.48 8.78 8.62
N PRO A 7 -9.13 9.03 9.89
CA PRO A 7 -8.16 10.05 10.24
C PRO A 7 -6.80 9.72 9.63
N LEU A 8 -6.06 10.72 9.16
CA LEU A 8 -4.75 10.53 8.54
C LEU A 8 -3.61 11.00 9.43
N LYS A 9 -2.66 10.11 9.73
CA LYS A 9 -1.45 10.47 10.49
C LYS A 9 -0.49 11.32 9.66
N LYS A 10 0.27 12.19 10.32
CA LYS A 10 1.45 12.83 9.70
C LYS A 10 2.55 11.78 9.59
N VAL A 11 2.82 11.36 8.36
CA VAL A 11 3.80 10.31 8.07
C VAL A 11 4.91 10.88 7.21
N THR A 12 6.14 10.64 7.64
CA THR A 12 7.34 10.95 6.88
C THR A 12 7.73 9.78 5.99
N VAL A 13 8.44 10.05 4.90
CA VAL A 13 8.99 8.99 4.03
C VAL A 13 9.85 7.99 4.82
N ALA A 14 10.59 8.43 5.84
CA ALA A 14 11.43 7.55 6.67
C ALA A 14 10.62 6.54 7.51
N GLN A 15 9.37 6.85 7.82
CA GLN A 15 8.46 5.94 8.52
C GLN A 15 7.84 4.89 7.58
N VAL A 16 7.84 5.16 6.27
CA VAL A 16 7.33 4.26 5.23
C VAL A 16 8.47 3.40 4.65
N VAL A 17 9.65 4.01 4.48
CA VAL A 17 10.86 3.36 3.95
C VAL A 17 11.91 3.35 5.05
N LYS A 18 11.87 2.29 5.86
CA LYS A 18 12.81 2.08 6.97
C LYS A 18 14.16 1.63 6.44
N ALA A 19 15.24 2.02 7.13
CA ALA A 19 16.61 1.78 6.68
C ALA A 19 16.97 0.28 6.57
N HIS A 20 16.34 -0.57 7.40
CA HIS A 20 16.57 -2.01 7.40
C HIS A 20 15.72 -2.77 6.38
N TYR A 21 14.83 -2.11 5.64
CA TYR A 21 14.04 -2.76 4.60
C TYR A 21 14.90 -3.01 3.37
N ARG A 22 14.63 -4.12 2.69
CA ARG A 22 15.20 -4.36 1.37
C ARG A 22 14.50 -3.50 0.34
N GLY A 23 15.29 -2.79 -0.48
CA GLY A 23 14.81 -2.05 -1.63
C GLY A 23 14.41 -3.00 -2.76
N LEU A 24 13.42 -2.57 -3.54
CA LEU A 24 12.90 -3.31 -4.67
C LEU A 24 12.82 -2.36 -5.88
N ARG A 25 13.37 -2.82 -7.01
CA ARG A 25 13.19 -2.20 -8.32
C ARG A 25 12.67 -3.24 -9.29
N THR A 26 11.69 -2.87 -10.10
CA THR A 26 11.14 -3.75 -11.12
C THR A 26 10.57 -2.95 -12.28
N LYS A 27 10.33 -3.65 -13.39
CA LYS A 27 9.63 -3.12 -14.55
C LYS A 27 8.39 -3.96 -14.83
N ILE A 28 7.27 -3.28 -15.02
CA ILE A 28 6.02 -3.91 -15.44
C ILE A 28 5.61 -3.24 -16.75
N ASN A 29 5.67 -3.99 -17.85
CA ASN A 29 5.39 -3.50 -19.21
C ASN A 29 6.20 -2.23 -19.54
N GLY A 30 7.51 -2.26 -19.26
CA GLY A 30 8.44 -1.16 -19.49
C GLY A 30 8.34 0.01 -18.51
N VAL A 31 7.36 0.03 -17.60
CA VAL A 31 7.21 1.09 -16.59
C VAL A 31 8.00 0.75 -15.35
N ASN A 32 8.84 1.68 -14.88
CA ASN A 32 9.65 1.51 -13.67
C ASN A 32 8.81 1.62 -12.40
N PHE A 33 9.04 0.71 -11.47
CA PHE A 33 8.52 0.76 -10.11
C PHE A 33 9.66 0.66 -9.10
N ILE A 34 9.54 1.42 -8.02
CA ILE A 34 10.52 1.46 -6.92
C ILE A 34 9.81 1.34 -5.57
N GLY A 35 10.47 0.71 -4.62
CA GLY A 35 9.90 0.53 -3.28
C GLY A 35 10.71 -0.40 -2.41
N THR A 36 10.03 -1.12 -1.53
CA THR A 36 10.59 -2.12 -0.64
C THR A 36 9.92 -3.47 -0.85
N GLU A 37 10.37 -4.49 -0.13
CA GLU A 37 9.68 -5.80 -0.09
C GLU A 37 8.22 -5.72 0.46
N TYR A 38 7.78 -4.58 0.98
CA TYR A 38 6.43 -4.38 1.53
C TYR A 38 5.51 -3.50 0.69
N LEU A 39 6.07 -2.72 -0.25
CA LEU A 39 5.31 -1.81 -1.11
C LEU A 39 6.15 -1.41 -2.31
N PHE A 40 5.53 -1.06 -3.42
CA PHE A 40 6.22 -0.38 -4.51
C PHE A 40 5.29 0.59 -5.22
N LEU A 41 5.87 1.59 -5.88
CA LEU A 41 5.17 2.65 -6.58
C LEU A 41 5.83 2.89 -7.93
N LYS A 42 5.04 3.22 -8.95
CA LYS A 42 5.48 3.77 -10.22
C LYS A 42 6.43 4.91 -9.93
N GLU A 43 7.61 4.87 -10.52
CA GLU A 43 8.67 5.82 -10.21
C GLU A 43 8.25 7.27 -10.50
N VAL A 44 7.40 7.49 -11.50
CA VAL A 44 6.89 8.83 -11.86
C VAL A 44 5.99 9.44 -10.78
N PHE A 45 5.31 8.62 -9.97
CA PHE A 45 4.45 9.08 -8.86
C PHE A 45 5.21 9.18 -7.53
N ALA A 46 6.44 8.69 -7.45
CA ALA A 46 7.24 8.76 -6.24
C ALA A 46 7.80 10.18 -6.00
N THR A 47 7.61 10.69 -4.78
CA THR A 47 8.20 11.98 -4.38
C THR A 47 9.74 11.91 -4.41
N LYS A 48 10.39 13.07 -4.57
CA LYS A 48 11.86 13.16 -4.50
C LYS A 48 12.42 12.56 -3.20
N GLY A 49 11.76 12.81 -2.08
CA GLY A 49 12.13 12.24 -0.78
C GLY A 49 12.05 10.71 -0.76
N PHE A 50 10.99 10.15 -1.35
CA PHE A 50 10.82 8.70 -1.50
C PHE A 50 11.95 8.08 -2.33
N LYS A 51 12.20 8.61 -3.54
CA LYS A 51 13.29 8.16 -4.42
C LYS A 51 14.65 8.17 -3.71
N ASN A 52 14.97 9.30 -3.06
CA ASN A 52 16.21 9.46 -2.32
C ASN A 52 16.36 8.45 -1.19
N ARG A 53 15.26 8.12 -0.51
CA ARG A 53 15.29 7.17 0.60
C ARG A 53 15.49 5.73 0.11
N ILE A 54 14.84 5.34 -0.98
CA ILE A 54 15.04 4.03 -1.64
C ILE A 54 16.49 3.86 -2.07
N ASN A 55 17.08 4.88 -2.71
CA ASN A 55 18.47 4.84 -3.17
C ASN A 55 19.51 4.81 -2.03
N LYS A 56 19.09 5.05 -0.78
CA LYS A 56 19.93 4.98 0.42
C LYS A 56 19.79 3.64 1.17
N LEU A 57 18.96 2.72 0.70
CA LEU A 57 18.86 1.38 1.28
C LEU A 57 20.13 0.59 0.97
N SER A 58 20.60 -0.21 1.93
CA SER A 58 21.85 -0.97 1.81
C SER A 58 21.74 -2.12 0.81
N GLU A 59 20.53 -2.61 0.56
CA GLU A 59 20.23 -3.70 -0.36
C GLU A 59 19.11 -3.24 -1.30
N ILE A 60 19.32 -3.37 -2.60
CA ILE A 60 18.29 -3.14 -3.62
C ILE A 60 18.26 -4.36 -4.53
N LYS A 61 17.13 -5.07 -4.52
CA LYS A 61 16.89 -6.22 -5.40
C LYS A 61 16.18 -5.78 -6.66
N GLU A 62 16.74 -6.15 -7.80
CA GLU A 62 16.07 -6.03 -9.09
C GLU A 62 15.25 -7.30 -9.36
N ILE A 63 13.95 -7.13 -9.53
CA ILE A 63 13.04 -8.22 -9.89
C ILE A 63 12.80 -8.16 -11.39
N LYS A 64 13.07 -9.31 -12.04
CA LYS A 64 12.89 -9.49 -13.49
C LYS A 64 11.45 -9.18 -13.92
N GLU A 65 11.34 -8.77 -15.17
CA GLU A 65 10.14 -8.16 -15.75
C GLU A 65 8.89 -9.05 -15.61
N ASN A 66 7.73 -8.40 -15.49
CA ASN A 66 6.36 -8.97 -15.50
C ASN A 66 5.95 -9.88 -14.32
N THR A 67 6.78 -10.02 -13.28
CA THR A 67 6.41 -10.75 -12.04
C THR A 67 5.09 -10.24 -11.42
N PHE A 68 4.78 -8.95 -11.60
CA PHE A 68 3.65 -8.27 -10.98
C PHE A 68 2.60 -7.78 -12.00
N GLU A 69 2.66 -8.25 -13.25
CA GLU A 69 1.78 -7.74 -14.32
C GLU A 69 0.29 -7.92 -14.01
N HIS A 70 -0.08 -9.08 -13.44
CA HIS A 70 -1.45 -9.39 -13.04
C HIS A 70 -2.07 -8.37 -12.06
N LEU A 71 -1.25 -7.63 -11.29
CA LEU A 71 -1.75 -6.64 -10.33
C LEU A 71 -2.30 -5.37 -11.01
N LYS A 72 -2.02 -5.16 -12.30
CA LYS A 72 -2.53 -4.01 -13.07
C LYS A 72 -3.95 -4.20 -13.59
N ASP A 73 -4.46 -5.43 -13.60
CA ASP A 73 -5.77 -5.74 -14.14
C ASP A 73 -6.85 -5.17 -13.21
N SER A 74 -7.46 -4.06 -13.63
CA SER A 74 -8.48 -3.33 -12.87
C SER A 74 -9.71 -4.19 -12.57
N ASP A 75 -10.00 -5.14 -13.45
CA ASP A 75 -11.23 -5.93 -13.39
C ASP A 75 -11.17 -6.99 -12.27
N GLN A 76 -9.98 -7.25 -11.73
CA GLN A 76 -9.77 -8.17 -10.61
C GLN A 76 -10.12 -7.55 -9.25
N TYR A 77 -10.27 -6.23 -9.16
CA TYR A 77 -10.54 -5.54 -7.91
C TYR A 77 -12.04 -5.53 -7.59
N LYS A 78 -12.40 -5.98 -6.38
CA LYS A 78 -13.80 -6.21 -5.97
C LYS A 78 -14.39 -5.06 -5.16
N CYS A 79 -13.57 -4.34 -4.41
CA CYS A 79 -13.95 -3.16 -3.62
C CYS A 79 -12.75 -2.27 -3.36
N SER A 80 -13.00 -1.10 -2.77
CA SER A 80 -11.98 -0.14 -2.35
C SER A 80 -12.12 0.27 -0.90
N ASP A 81 -11.23 1.17 -0.46
CA ASP A 81 -11.26 1.77 0.87
C ASP A 81 -12.25 2.94 1.01
N ASP A 82 -13.04 3.23 -0.03
CA ASP A 82 -14.04 4.29 0.02
C ASP A 82 -15.26 3.90 0.87
N GLY A 83 -15.64 4.79 1.79
CA GLY A 83 -16.81 4.61 2.66
C GLY A 83 -16.77 3.39 3.60
N VAL A 84 -15.63 2.72 3.73
CA VAL A 84 -15.52 1.50 4.55
C VAL A 84 -15.46 1.84 6.05
N LYS A 85 -16.11 1.02 6.86
CA LYS A 85 -15.93 1.08 8.32
C LYS A 85 -14.51 0.64 8.68
N TYR A 86 -13.95 1.21 9.74
CA TYR A 86 -12.60 0.90 10.17
C TYR A 86 -12.48 0.76 11.68
N GLN A 87 -11.41 0.08 12.09
CA GLN A 87 -10.92 0.03 13.48
C GLN A 87 -9.40 0.21 13.49
N LEU A 88 -8.87 0.79 14.57
CA LEU A 88 -7.44 0.93 14.79
C LEU A 88 -6.98 -0.11 15.83
N LEU A 89 -5.93 -0.87 15.50
CA LEU A 89 -5.37 -1.90 16.37
C LEU A 89 -3.89 -1.64 16.67
N ALA A 90 -3.36 -2.36 17.67
CA ALA A 90 -1.95 -2.39 18.03
C ALA A 90 -1.36 -1.00 18.28
N LYS A 91 -1.97 -0.23 19.20
CA LYS A 91 -1.60 1.17 19.49
C LYS A 91 -1.56 2.01 18.21
N ASP A 92 -2.60 1.90 17.39
CA ASP A 92 -2.75 2.59 16.11
C ASP A 92 -1.62 2.31 15.11
N SER A 93 -1.06 1.11 15.10
CA SER A 93 -0.07 0.70 14.09
C SER A 93 -0.74 0.09 12.86
N ILE A 94 -1.94 -0.45 13.04
CA ILE A 94 -2.70 -1.17 12.02
C ILE A 94 -4.06 -0.52 11.90
N ILE A 95 -4.45 -0.17 10.68
CA ILE A 95 -5.84 0.09 10.34
C ILE A 95 -6.45 -1.20 9.79
N VAL A 96 -7.62 -1.57 10.29
CA VAL A 96 -8.42 -2.67 9.74
C VAL A 96 -9.62 -2.06 9.07
N LEU A 97 -9.78 -2.37 7.79
CA LEU A 97 -10.90 -1.95 6.95
C LEU A 97 -11.89 -3.10 6.84
N ASN A 98 -13.14 -2.87 7.24
CA ASN A 98 -14.20 -3.86 7.22
C ASN A 98 -14.85 -3.83 5.85
N THR A 99 -14.41 -4.70 4.95
CA THR A 99 -14.86 -4.72 3.56
C THR A 99 -15.78 -5.91 3.28
N LYS A 100 -16.50 -5.86 2.15
CA LYS A 100 -17.37 -6.97 1.71
C LYS A 100 -16.62 -8.27 1.39
N ILE A 101 -15.30 -8.20 1.23
CA ILE A 101 -14.43 -9.36 0.95
C ILE A 101 -13.65 -9.82 2.18
N GLY A 102 -14.02 -9.32 3.36
CA GLY A 102 -13.39 -9.59 4.65
C GLY A 102 -12.56 -8.41 5.17
N ASP A 103 -12.04 -8.58 6.38
CA ASP A 103 -11.24 -7.54 7.05
C ASP A 103 -9.85 -7.45 6.44
N ILE A 104 -9.44 -6.23 6.12
CA ILE A 104 -8.14 -5.94 5.50
C ILE A 104 -7.29 -5.14 6.48
N GLY A 105 -6.21 -5.75 6.95
CA GLY A 105 -5.22 -5.08 7.79
C GLY A 105 -4.21 -4.33 6.93
N ILE A 106 -3.93 -3.08 7.27
CA ILE A 106 -2.93 -2.24 6.58
C ILE A 106 -2.07 -1.55 7.63
N ASN A 107 -0.77 -1.41 7.36
CA ASN A 107 0.06 -0.55 8.19
C ASN A 107 -0.48 0.89 8.12
N TYR A 108 -0.78 1.50 9.27
CA TYR A 108 -1.44 2.81 9.29
C TYR A 108 -0.54 3.94 8.74
N ASN A 109 0.79 3.78 8.82
CA ASN A 109 1.70 4.73 8.16
C ASN A 109 1.60 4.63 6.63
N TYR A 110 1.50 3.42 6.09
CA TYR A 110 1.33 3.23 4.64
C TYR A 110 -0.02 3.79 4.18
N TYR A 111 -1.10 3.44 4.88
CA TYR A 111 -2.43 4.00 4.60
C TYR A 111 -2.39 5.54 4.58
N SER A 112 -1.93 6.15 5.67
CA SER A 112 -1.88 7.61 5.78
C SER A 112 -0.98 8.29 4.75
N TYR A 113 0.14 7.65 4.38
CA TYR A 113 1.05 8.17 3.37
C TYR A 113 0.40 8.18 1.98
N PHE A 114 -0.21 7.08 1.57
CA PHE A 114 -0.81 6.97 0.24
C PHE A 114 -2.08 7.81 0.11
N LYS A 115 -2.97 7.82 1.12
CA LYS A 115 -4.16 8.70 1.08
C LYS A 115 -3.80 10.17 0.93
N LYS A 116 -2.70 10.64 1.52
CA LYS A 116 -2.19 12.01 1.34
C LYS A 116 -1.66 12.32 -0.06
N LEU A 117 -1.37 11.30 -0.87
CA LEU A 117 -1.03 11.46 -2.29
C LEU A 117 -2.27 11.51 -3.20
N GLY A 118 -3.47 11.44 -2.61
CA GLY A 118 -4.75 11.43 -3.32
C GLY A 118 -5.06 10.08 -3.96
N THR A 119 -4.66 8.98 -3.32
CA THR A 119 -4.83 7.64 -3.89
C THR A 119 -6.04 6.91 -3.33
N GLU A 120 -6.60 6.02 -4.12
CA GLU A 120 -7.56 5.00 -3.71
C GLU A 120 -6.84 3.66 -3.49
N LEU A 121 -7.22 2.92 -2.46
CA LEU A 121 -6.75 1.56 -2.24
C LEU A 121 -7.83 0.58 -2.70
N ARG A 122 -7.46 -0.36 -3.56
CA ARG A 122 -8.37 -1.36 -4.12
C ARG A 122 -7.96 -2.77 -3.71
N PHE A 123 -8.97 -3.64 -3.56
CA PHE A 123 -8.80 -4.97 -2.97
C PHE A 123 -9.42 -6.09 -3.82
N THR A 124 -8.65 -7.15 -4.04
CA THR A 124 -9.09 -8.40 -4.71
C THR A 124 -9.48 -9.49 -3.71
N SER A 125 -8.74 -9.59 -2.60
CA SER A 125 -9.02 -10.43 -1.44
C SER A 125 -8.46 -9.80 -0.17
N ASN A 126 -8.69 -10.44 0.99
CA ASN A 126 -8.13 -10.02 2.27
C ASN A 126 -6.67 -10.44 2.52
N THR A 127 -6.07 -11.20 1.59
CA THR A 127 -4.69 -11.72 1.72
C THR A 127 -3.78 -11.36 0.54
N THR A 128 -4.34 -10.88 -0.57
CA THR A 128 -3.58 -10.43 -1.74
C THR A 128 -2.98 -9.04 -1.53
N PRO A 129 -1.93 -8.66 -2.28
CA PRO A 129 -1.46 -7.28 -2.33
C PRO A 129 -2.61 -6.29 -2.58
N ILE A 130 -2.52 -5.15 -1.92
CA ILE A 130 -3.48 -4.05 -2.05
C ILE A 130 -3.01 -3.17 -3.20
N GLY A 131 -3.88 -2.96 -4.18
CA GLY A 131 -3.61 -2.06 -5.30
C GLY A 131 -3.72 -0.61 -4.87
N ILE A 132 -2.81 0.23 -5.34
CA ILE A 132 -2.81 1.68 -5.13
C ILE A 132 -3.15 2.33 -6.47
N PHE A 133 -4.21 3.13 -6.48
CA PHE A 133 -4.73 3.78 -7.68
C PHE A 133 -4.75 5.29 -7.52
N LYS A 134 -4.51 6.02 -8.61
CA LYS A 134 -4.68 7.47 -8.68
C LYS A 134 -5.31 7.80 -10.02
N ASP A 135 -6.44 8.50 -10.00
CA ASP A 135 -7.20 8.86 -11.20
C ASP A 135 -7.47 7.61 -12.08
N ASP A 136 -7.93 6.52 -11.46
CA ASP A 136 -8.12 5.17 -12.05
C ASP A 136 -6.86 4.47 -12.60
N GLU A 137 -5.70 5.11 -12.55
CA GLU A 137 -4.43 4.51 -12.94
C GLU A 137 -3.85 3.68 -11.79
N PHE A 138 -3.53 2.40 -12.04
CA PHE A 138 -2.75 1.60 -11.10
C PHE A 138 -1.35 2.22 -10.96
N ILE A 139 -0.97 2.64 -9.76
CA ILE A 139 0.33 3.26 -9.51
C ILE A 139 1.24 2.43 -8.59
N GLY A 140 0.77 1.35 -7.99
CA GLY A 140 1.62 0.55 -7.12
C GLY A 140 0.86 -0.42 -6.24
N VAL A 141 1.57 -1.02 -5.29
CA VAL A 141 0.97 -1.91 -4.29
C VAL A 141 1.52 -1.68 -2.90
N VAL A 142 0.75 -2.12 -1.91
CA VAL A 142 1.17 -2.30 -0.53
C VAL A 142 0.74 -3.68 -0.04
N LEU A 143 1.60 -4.37 0.72
CA LEU A 143 1.24 -5.66 1.28
C LEU A 143 0.28 -5.52 2.47
N PRO A 144 -0.76 -6.37 2.58
CA PRO A 144 -1.64 -6.39 3.73
C PRO A 144 -0.91 -6.94 4.97
N ILE A 145 -1.42 -6.57 6.14
CA ILE A 145 -1.06 -7.18 7.42
C ILE A 145 -2.09 -8.26 7.73
N ARG A 146 -1.62 -9.49 7.97
CA ARG A 146 -2.49 -10.58 8.44
C ARG A 146 -3.02 -10.24 9.83
N ILE A 147 -4.34 -10.21 9.96
CA ILE A 147 -5.04 -10.04 11.23
C ILE A 147 -5.25 -11.44 11.82
N LYS A 148 -4.66 -11.72 13.00
CA LYS A 148 -5.01 -12.94 13.75
C LYS A 148 -6.38 -12.72 14.40
N LYS A 149 -7.27 -13.71 14.31
CA LYS A 149 -8.65 -13.62 14.82
C LYS A 149 -8.78 -13.44 16.34
N ASP A 150 -7.68 -13.52 17.09
CA ASP A 150 -7.70 -13.52 18.56
C ASP A 150 -7.86 -12.11 19.19
N PHE A 151 -8.29 -11.10 18.43
CA PHE A 151 -8.69 -9.80 18.96
C PHE A 151 -10.19 -9.78 19.29
N THR A 152 -10.66 -10.77 20.04
CA THR A 152 -11.89 -10.65 20.82
C THR A 152 -11.57 -9.85 22.07
N TYR A 153 -12.08 -8.62 22.15
CA TYR A 153 -12.25 -7.92 23.42
C TYR A 153 -13.52 -8.42 24.09
#